data_AF-A0A8C9U9X5-F1
#
_entry.id   AF-A0A8C9U9X5-F1
#
_cell.length_a   1.000
_cell.length_b   1.000
_cell.length_c   1.000
_cell.angle_alpha   90.00
_cell.angle_beta   90.00
_cell.angle_gamma   90.00
#
_symmetry.space_group_name_H-M   'P 1'
#
loop_
_entity.id
_entity.type
_entity.pdbx_description
1 polymer ?
#
loop_
_entity_poly.entity_id
_entity_poly.type
_entity_poly.pdbx_seq_one_letter_code
_entity_poly.pdbx_strand_id
1 'polypeptide(L)'
;LFCYTSIKIYSKMAAPMRNVDEIRNRVILGEFGVKNVHSTDFPGNYPEYDDTWNQKKFQKNFRIDIIQMDENSMEFDMVGIDAAIANAFRRILLAEVPTMAVEKVFIYNNTSIIQDEILAHRLGLIPIKADPRLFEYRNADDEEGTEIDTIQLQLKVKCTRNPRASKDSSDPSELYINHMAKRLLFFHLAVTDI
;
A
#
# COMPACT_ATOMS: atom_id res chain seq x y z
N LEU A 1 -26.69 26.46 65.47
CA LEU A 1 -25.38 26.76 64.84
C LEU A 1 -24.83 25.48 64.22
N PHE A 2 -24.89 25.33 62.89
CA PHE A 2 -24.00 24.43 62.17
C PHE A 2 -23.54 25.16 60.92
N CYS A 3 -22.30 25.63 60.98
CA CYS A 3 -21.63 26.36 59.91
C CYS A 3 -21.12 25.32 58.91
N TYR A 4 -21.78 25.18 57.76
CA TYR A 4 -21.23 24.45 56.62
C TYR A 4 -20.27 25.41 55.90
N THR A 5 -18.97 25.29 56.21
CA THR A 5 -17.91 25.87 55.39
C THR A 5 -17.76 25.01 54.13
N SER A 6 -18.29 25.51 53.00
CA SER A 6 -17.96 24.97 51.67
C SER A 6 -16.48 25.21 51.39
N ILE A 7 -15.67 24.16 51.52
CA ILE A 7 -14.28 24.15 51.08
C ILE A 7 -14.29 24.04 49.54
N LYS A 8 -14.15 25.18 48.85
CA LYS A 8 -13.82 25.19 47.42
C LYS A 8 -12.35 24.78 47.26
N ILE A 9 -12.13 23.52 46.88
CA ILE A 9 -10.83 23.03 46.43
C ILE A 9 -10.59 23.62 45.04
N TYR A 10 -9.84 24.72 44.95
CA TYR A 10 -9.25 25.16 43.69
C TYR A 10 -7.99 24.33 43.44
N SER A 11 -8.11 23.30 42.61
CA SER A 11 -6.94 22.62 42.05
C SER A 11 -6.23 23.59 41.10
N LYS A 12 -5.10 24.13 41.54
CA LYS A 12 -4.12 24.78 40.64
C LYS A 12 -3.46 23.68 39.80
N MET A 13 -4.10 23.29 38.71
CA MET A 13 -3.48 22.54 37.62
C MET A 13 -3.76 23.27 36.32
N ALA A 14 -3.07 24.39 36.11
CA ALA A 14 -3.00 25.05 34.82
C ALA A 14 -1.53 25.07 34.41
N ALA A 15 -1.14 24.18 33.49
CA ALA A 15 0.05 24.42 32.70
C ALA A 15 -0.13 25.79 32.01
N PRO A 16 0.92 26.63 31.91
CA PRO A 16 0.79 27.91 31.21
C PRO A 16 0.35 27.66 29.76
N MET A 17 -0.56 28.48 29.20
CA MET A 17 -1.19 28.26 27.88
C MET A 17 -0.18 27.89 26.76
N ARG A 18 1.02 28.47 26.78
CA ARG A 18 2.10 28.15 25.83
C ARG A 18 2.50 26.67 25.83
N ASN A 19 2.48 26.03 26.99
CA ASN A 19 2.77 24.60 27.12
C ASN A 19 1.63 23.74 26.56
N VAL A 20 0.37 24.20 26.64
CA VAL A 20 -0.79 23.42 26.17
C VAL A 20 -0.82 23.38 24.64
N ASP A 21 -0.59 24.51 23.97
CA ASP A 21 -0.51 24.57 22.51
C ASP A 21 0.64 23.71 21.95
N GLU A 22 1.77 23.66 22.66
CA GLU A 22 2.92 22.83 22.30
C GLU A 22 2.61 21.34 22.45
N ILE A 23 1.93 20.95 23.53
CA ILE A 23 1.51 19.57 23.76
C ILE A 23 0.54 19.09 22.67
N ARG A 24 -0.35 19.96 22.20
CA ARG A 24 -1.42 19.58 21.25
C ARG A 24 -0.95 19.52 19.79
N ASN A 25 -0.05 20.40 19.37
CA ASN A 25 0.26 20.59 17.95
C ASN A 25 1.66 20.11 17.54
N ARG A 26 2.52 19.72 18.49
CA ARG A 26 3.92 19.38 18.19
C ARG A 26 4.33 18.07 18.86
N VAL A 27 4.78 17.14 18.03
CA VAL A 27 5.54 15.97 18.47
C VAL A 27 7.00 16.40 18.67
N ILE A 28 7.53 16.24 19.88
CA ILE A 28 8.88 16.70 20.23
C ILE A 28 9.83 15.52 20.32
N LEU A 29 10.94 15.56 19.59
CA LEU A 29 12.00 14.58 19.67
C LEU A 29 13.03 15.03 20.72
N GLY A 30 13.17 14.26 21.80
CA GLY A 30 14.20 14.45 22.82
C GLY A 30 15.31 13.40 22.70
N GLU A 31 16.40 13.62 23.44
CA GLU A 31 17.58 12.74 23.47
C GLU A 31 17.23 11.28 23.85
N PHE A 32 16.32 11.10 24.81
CA PHE A 32 15.94 9.79 25.35
C PHE A 32 14.59 9.27 24.86
N GLY A 33 13.88 10.01 24.01
CA GLY A 33 12.57 9.59 23.51
C GLY A 33 11.70 10.71 22.94
N VAL A 34 10.58 10.31 22.34
CA VAL A 34 9.60 11.20 21.71
C VAL A 34 8.51 11.57 22.71
N LYS A 35 8.15 12.85 22.77
CA LYS A 35 7.07 13.39 23.60
C LYS A 35 5.87 13.79 22.73
N ASN A 36 4.68 13.82 23.33
CA ASN A 36 3.41 14.22 22.70
C ASN A 36 3.03 13.34 21.49
N VAL A 37 3.12 12.02 21.63
CA VAL A 37 2.86 11.06 20.54
C VAL A 37 1.37 10.78 20.28
N HIS A 38 0.49 11.19 21.19
CA HIS A 38 -0.95 10.88 21.13
C HIS A 38 -1.74 12.10 20.65
N SER A 39 -2.79 11.88 19.86
CA SER A 39 -3.81 12.89 19.57
C SER A 39 -4.60 13.20 20.84
N THR A 40 -4.66 14.47 21.26
CA THR A 40 -5.37 14.92 22.47
C THR A 40 -6.47 15.93 22.17
N ASP A 41 -6.76 16.18 20.89
CA ASP A 41 -7.78 17.08 20.36
C ASP A 41 -9.20 16.50 20.41
N PHE A 42 -9.56 15.96 21.58
CA PHE A 42 -10.88 15.42 21.86
C PHE A 42 -11.63 16.29 22.87
N PRO A 43 -12.98 16.38 22.78
CA PRO A 43 -13.77 17.21 23.67
C PRO A 43 -13.61 16.77 25.12
N GLY A 44 -13.39 17.73 26.02
CA GLY A 44 -13.22 17.49 27.46
C GLY A 44 -11.77 17.31 27.93
N ASN A 45 -10.79 17.24 27.02
CA ASN A 45 -9.37 17.14 27.41
C ASN A 45 -8.78 18.46 27.91
N TYR A 46 -9.27 19.59 27.40
CA TYR A 46 -8.78 20.91 27.78
C TYR A 46 -9.95 21.85 28.14
N PRO A 47 -9.87 22.57 29.28
CA PRO A 47 -11.00 23.37 29.77
C PRO A 47 -11.29 24.63 28.93
N GLU A 48 -10.31 25.13 28.16
CA GLU A 48 -10.41 26.38 27.39
C GLU A 48 -10.61 26.16 25.88
N TYR A 49 -10.63 24.90 25.40
CA TYR A 49 -10.77 24.59 23.97
C TYR A 49 -12.05 23.83 23.67
N ASP A 50 -12.72 24.24 22.59
CA ASP A 50 -13.83 23.50 22.00
C ASP A 50 -13.31 22.61 20.85
N ASP A 51 -13.10 21.35 21.20
CA ASP A 51 -12.67 20.27 20.30
C ASP A 51 -13.84 19.38 19.89
N THR A 52 -15.08 19.88 20.01
CA THR A 52 -16.24 19.18 19.44
C THR A 52 -16.13 19.10 17.91
N TRP A 53 -16.64 18.01 17.35
CA TRP A 53 -16.60 17.79 15.92
C TRP A 53 -17.39 18.87 15.17
N ASN A 54 -16.73 19.57 14.26
CA ASN A 54 -17.34 20.60 13.43
C ASN A 54 -16.88 20.46 11.97
N GLN A 55 -17.80 20.01 11.11
CA GLN A 55 -17.52 19.78 9.70
C GLN A 55 -17.06 21.04 8.95
N LYS A 56 -17.60 22.22 9.28
CA LYS A 56 -17.21 23.48 8.62
C LYS A 56 -15.79 23.88 9.00
N LYS A 57 -15.40 23.66 10.26
CA LYS A 57 -14.03 23.88 10.76
C LYS A 57 -13.04 22.95 10.05
N PHE A 58 -13.40 21.67 9.91
CA PHE A 58 -12.59 20.69 9.18
C PHE A 58 -12.41 21.07 7.70
N GLN A 59 -13.50 21.36 6.98
CA GLN A 59 -13.45 21.74 5.56
C GLN A 59 -12.62 23.01 5.29
N LYS A 60 -12.63 23.97 6.23
CA LYS A 60 -11.82 25.19 6.10
C LYS A 60 -10.32 24.95 6.30
N ASN A 61 -9.96 23.99 7.16
CA ASN A 61 -8.58 23.73 7.53
C ASN A 61 -7.91 22.66 6.65
N PHE A 62 -8.70 21.73 6.11
CA PHE A 62 -8.21 20.64 5.28
C PHE A 62 -7.74 21.17 3.92
N ARG A 63 -6.49 20.86 3.56
CA ARG A 63 -5.94 21.14 2.23
C ARG A 63 -4.98 20.03 1.79
N ILE A 64 -4.86 19.88 0.48
CA ILE A 64 -3.95 18.94 -0.16
C ILE A 64 -3.05 19.72 -1.11
N ASP A 65 -1.75 19.61 -0.92
CA ASP A 65 -0.73 20.30 -1.72
C ASP A 65 0.09 19.23 -2.47
N ILE A 66 0.01 19.21 -3.81
CA ILE A 66 0.76 18.24 -4.64
C ILE A 66 2.16 18.79 -4.89
N ILE A 67 3.19 18.04 -4.46
CA ILE A 67 4.60 18.44 -4.58
C ILE A 67 5.18 17.97 -5.91
N GLN A 68 5.02 16.68 -6.22
CA GLN A 68 5.57 16.05 -7.42
C GLN A 68 4.64 14.98 -7.96
N MET A 69 4.59 14.87 -9.29
CA MET A 69 3.82 13.84 -9.98
C MET A 69 4.59 13.37 -11.22
N ASP A 70 5.02 12.11 -11.17
CA ASP A 70 5.66 11.38 -12.27
C ASP A 70 4.75 10.23 -12.73
N GLU A 71 5.15 9.48 -13.76
CA GLU A 71 4.34 8.38 -14.31
C GLU A 71 4.05 7.25 -13.30
N ASN A 72 5.02 6.96 -12.41
CA ASN A 72 4.95 5.85 -11.44
C ASN A 72 5.06 6.32 -9.98
N SER A 73 5.13 7.62 -9.72
CA SER A 73 5.35 8.19 -8.38
C SER A 73 4.53 9.46 -8.19
N MET A 74 3.99 9.64 -6.99
CA MET A 74 3.23 10.83 -6.61
C MET A 74 3.55 11.20 -5.17
N GLU A 75 3.90 12.47 -4.94
CA GLU A 75 4.19 13.03 -3.62
C GLU A 75 3.25 14.21 -3.35
N PHE A 76 2.54 14.16 -2.23
CA PHE A 76 1.59 15.19 -1.82
C PHE A 76 1.52 15.31 -0.30
N ASP A 77 1.23 16.51 0.17
CA ASP A 77 0.99 16.83 1.57
C ASP A 77 -0.50 16.89 1.87
N MET A 78 -0.93 16.27 2.97
CA MET A 78 -2.28 16.42 3.52
C MET A 78 -2.22 17.19 4.84
N VAL A 79 -2.77 18.39 4.87
CA VAL A 79 -2.76 19.25 6.07
C VAL A 79 -4.15 19.31 6.68
N GLY A 80 -4.23 19.18 8.00
CA GLY A 80 -5.49 19.31 8.76
C GLY A 80 -6.28 18.01 8.90
N ILE A 81 -5.63 16.86 8.76
CA ILE A 81 -6.22 15.52 8.96
C ILE A 81 -5.56 14.82 10.16
N ASP A 82 -6.32 13.99 10.88
CA ASP A 82 -5.78 13.16 11.95
C ASP A 82 -4.99 11.95 11.43
N ALA A 83 -4.02 11.49 12.22
CA ALA A 83 -3.16 10.37 11.89
C ALA A 83 -3.94 9.06 11.67
N ALA A 84 -5.09 8.87 12.34
CA ALA A 84 -5.91 7.67 12.17
C ALA A 84 -6.45 7.55 10.74
N ILE A 85 -6.91 8.65 10.15
CA ILE A 85 -7.46 8.64 8.78
C ILE A 85 -6.33 8.54 7.74
N ALA A 86 -5.21 9.24 7.95
CA ALA A 86 -4.04 9.12 7.08
C ALA A 86 -3.50 7.66 7.04
N ASN A 87 -3.41 7.00 8.20
CA ASN A 87 -3.01 5.60 8.27
C ASN A 87 -4.08 4.66 7.68
N ALA A 88 -5.37 5.01 7.74
CA ALA A 88 -6.41 4.25 7.06
C ALA A 88 -6.19 4.25 5.54
N PHE A 89 -5.94 5.42 4.92
CA PHE A 89 -5.60 5.49 3.50
C PHE A 89 -4.35 4.67 3.16
N ARG A 90 -3.30 4.75 3.99
CA ARG A 90 -2.09 3.92 3.81
C ARG A 90 -2.41 2.43 3.82
N ARG A 91 -3.30 1.98 4.71
CA ARG A 91 -3.71 0.56 4.79
C ARG A 91 -4.54 0.13 3.59
N ILE A 92 -5.51 0.95 3.19
CA ILE A 92 -6.36 0.69 2.02
C ILE A 92 -5.49 0.54 0.77
N LEU A 93 -4.56 1.48 0.54
CA LEU A 93 -3.66 1.45 -0.62
C LEU A 93 -2.74 0.22 -0.65
N LEU A 94 -2.41 -0.36 0.50
CA LEU A 94 -1.53 -1.52 0.59
C LEU A 94 -2.26 -2.85 0.45
N ALA A 95 -3.52 -2.95 0.85
CA ALA A 95 -4.18 -4.25 1.02
C ALA A 95 -5.58 -4.35 0.39
N GLU A 96 -6.28 -3.23 0.18
CA GLU A 96 -7.69 -3.24 -0.24
C GLU A 96 -7.88 -2.74 -1.69
N VAL A 97 -6.81 -2.29 -2.36
CA VAL A 97 -6.89 -1.91 -3.77
C VAL A 97 -6.74 -3.18 -4.61
N PRO A 98 -7.80 -3.61 -5.34
CA PRO A 98 -7.74 -4.83 -6.14
C PRO A 98 -6.78 -4.66 -7.31
N THR A 99 -6.04 -5.72 -7.62
CA THR A 99 -5.12 -5.76 -8.77
C THR A 99 -5.25 -7.07 -9.53
N MET A 100 -4.80 -7.07 -10.80
CA MET A 100 -4.76 -8.28 -11.62
C MET A 100 -3.41 -8.97 -11.41
N ALA A 101 -3.44 -10.22 -10.94
CA ALA A 101 -2.26 -11.03 -10.74
C ALA A 101 -2.46 -12.45 -11.28
N VAL A 102 -1.36 -13.19 -11.42
CA VAL A 102 -1.39 -14.59 -11.83
C VAL A 102 -1.74 -15.45 -10.63
N GLU A 103 -2.86 -16.17 -10.70
CA GLU A 103 -3.27 -17.10 -9.64
C GLU A 103 -3.01 -18.55 -10.05
N LYS A 104 -3.50 -18.96 -11.23
CA LYS A 104 -3.39 -20.34 -11.71
C LYS A 104 -2.37 -20.45 -12.85
N VAL A 105 -1.42 -21.38 -12.71
CA VAL A 105 -0.39 -21.67 -13.71
C VAL A 105 -0.51 -23.12 -14.16
N PHE A 106 -0.86 -23.33 -15.43
CA PHE A 106 -0.89 -24.65 -16.04
C PHE A 106 0.42 -24.91 -16.79
N ILE A 107 1.18 -25.90 -16.32
CA ILE A 107 2.49 -26.25 -16.89
C ILE A 107 2.35 -27.46 -17.81
N TYR A 108 2.67 -27.26 -19.08
CA TYR A 108 2.74 -28.33 -20.07
C TYR A 108 4.20 -28.56 -20.43
N ASN A 109 4.82 -29.57 -19.80
CA ASN A 109 6.19 -30.02 -20.05
C ASN A 109 7.29 -28.96 -19.74
N ASN A 110 7.65 -28.82 -18.45
CA ASN A 110 8.83 -28.07 -18.03
C ASN A 110 10.07 -28.98 -18.02
N THR A 111 11.06 -28.67 -18.86
CA THR A 111 12.38 -29.34 -18.89
C THR A 111 13.50 -28.42 -18.42
N SER A 112 13.17 -27.28 -17.84
CA SER A 112 14.15 -26.35 -17.29
C SER A 112 14.70 -26.84 -15.95
N ILE A 113 15.75 -26.18 -15.47
CA ILE A 113 16.39 -26.49 -14.18
C ILE A 113 15.51 -25.98 -13.01
N ILE A 114 14.63 -25.00 -13.25
CA ILE A 114 13.79 -24.38 -12.24
C ILE A 114 12.59 -25.30 -11.98
N GLN A 115 12.34 -25.58 -10.70
CA GLN A 115 11.17 -26.33 -10.24
C GLN A 115 9.87 -25.61 -10.58
N ASP A 116 8.82 -26.38 -10.83
CA ASP A 116 7.51 -25.90 -11.26
C ASP A 116 6.89 -24.93 -10.25
N GLU A 117 7.01 -25.21 -8.95
CA GLU A 117 6.45 -24.40 -7.86
C GLU A 117 7.16 -23.04 -7.77
N ILE A 118 8.49 -23.05 -7.92
CA ILE A 118 9.30 -21.83 -7.89
C ILE A 118 9.00 -20.97 -9.12
N LEU A 119 8.84 -21.61 -10.28
CA LEU A 119 8.48 -20.92 -11.51
C LEU A 119 7.10 -20.25 -11.33
N ALA A 120 6.08 -20.99 -10.91
CA ALA A 120 4.73 -20.45 -10.69
C ALA A 120 4.71 -19.29 -9.68
N HIS A 121 5.41 -19.42 -8.56
CA HIS A 121 5.48 -18.36 -7.54
C HIS A 121 6.12 -17.07 -8.10
N ARG A 122 7.20 -17.19 -8.89
CA ARG A 122 7.83 -16.03 -9.51
C ARG A 122 6.93 -15.34 -10.52
N LEU A 123 6.08 -16.10 -11.20
CA LEU A 123 5.13 -15.57 -12.18
C LEU A 123 3.95 -14.86 -11.51
N GLY A 124 3.53 -15.33 -10.33
CA GLY A 124 2.57 -14.65 -9.45
C GLY A 124 2.96 -13.21 -9.10
N LEU A 125 4.25 -12.95 -8.90
CA LEU A 125 4.76 -11.64 -8.47
C LEU A 125 4.98 -10.63 -9.61
N ILE A 126 4.66 -10.99 -10.85
CA ILE A 126 4.88 -10.11 -12.00
C ILE A 126 3.64 -9.23 -12.17
N PRO A 127 3.77 -7.89 -12.04
CA PRO A 127 2.63 -7.00 -12.18
C PRO A 127 2.17 -6.96 -13.63
N ILE A 128 0.85 -6.99 -13.83
CA ILE A 128 0.24 -7.01 -15.16
C ILE A 128 -0.51 -5.71 -15.39
N LYS A 129 -0.29 -5.14 -16.58
CA LYS A 129 -0.94 -3.91 -17.01
C LYS A 129 -2.33 -4.20 -17.57
N ALA A 130 -3.25 -4.58 -16.69
CA ALA A 130 -4.67 -4.71 -16.98
C ALA A 130 -5.45 -3.84 -15.97
N ASP A 131 -6.50 -3.14 -16.42
CA ASP A 131 -7.32 -2.33 -15.53
C ASP A 131 -8.29 -3.26 -14.76
N PRO A 132 -8.15 -3.41 -13.43
CA PRO A 132 -8.99 -4.32 -12.65
C PRO A 132 -10.46 -3.89 -12.62
N ARG A 133 -10.79 -2.65 -12.97
CA ARG A 133 -12.18 -2.15 -12.96
C ARG A 133 -13.04 -2.71 -14.10
N LEU A 134 -12.42 -3.32 -15.09
CA LEU A 134 -13.11 -3.95 -16.22
C LEU A 134 -13.46 -5.41 -15.97
N PHE A 135 -12.97 -5.99 -14.86
CA PHE A 135 -13.13 -7.39 -14.53
C PHE A 135 -13.96 -7.54 -13.26
N GLU A 136 -14.73 -8.63 -13.20
CA GLU A 136 -15.45 -9.01 -11.99
C GLU A 136 -14.63 -10.01 -11.17
N TYR A 137 -14.91 -10.08 -9.87
CA TYR A 137 -14.31 -11.10 -9.03
C TYR A 137 -14.81 -12.48 -9.45
N ARG A 138 -13.86 -13.41 -9.55
CA ARG A 138 -14.16 -14.80 -9.88
C ARG A 138 -14.94 -15.46 -8.74
N ASN A 139 -16.00 -16.19 -9.09
CA ASN A 139 -16.72 -17.02 -8.13
C ASN A 139 -15.87 -18.23 -7.71
N ALA A 140 -15.92 -18.62 -6.44
CA ALA A 140 -15.09 -19.69 -5.89
C ALA A 140 -15.34 -21.07 -6.54
N ASP A 141 -16.52 -21.29 -7.10
CA ASP A 141 -16.94 -22.56 -7.70
C ASP A 141 -16.59 -22.68 -9.19
N ASP A 142 -16.08 -21.61 -9.83
CA ASP A 142 -15.76 -21.61 -11.25
C ASP A 142 -14.29 -21.98 -11.48
N GLU A 143 -14.01 -23.13 -12.08
CA GLU A 143 -12.66 -23.62 -12.38
C GLU A 143 -12.12 -23.21 -13.76
N GLU A 144 -12.99 -22.91 -14.72
CA GLU A 144 -12.59 -22.60 -16.10
C GLU A 144 -12.46 -21.09 -16.35
N GLY A 145 -13.23 -20.27 -15.61
CA GLY A 145 -13.23 -18.82 -15.76
C GLY A 145 -13.90 -18.37 -17.07
N THR A 146 -14.52 -17.20 -17.03
CA THR A 146 -15.21 -16.59 -18.17
C THR A 146 -14.44 -15.39 -18.73
N GLU A 147 -14.80 -14.97 -19.94
CA GLU A 147 -14.16 -13.81 -20.61
C GLU A 147 -14.26 -12.49 -19.80
N ILE A 148 -15.12 -12.45 -18.78
CA ILE A 148 -15.40 -11.27 -17.94
C ILE A 148 -14.53 -11.28 -16.68
N ASP A 149 -14.07 -12.45 -16.22
CA ASP A 149 -13.38 -12.62 -14.94
C ASP A 149 -11.89 -13.00 -15.08
N THR A 150 -11.49 -13.61 -16.20
CA THR A 150 -10.15 -14.16 -16.38
C THR A 150 -9.49 -13.66 -17.65
N ILE A 151 -8.18 -13.47 -17.56
CA ILE A 151 -7.32 -13.28 -18.73
C ILE A 151 -6.45 -14.51 -18.85
N GLN A 152 -6.56 -15.23 -19.96
CA GLN A 152 -5.66 -16.31 -20.27
C GLN A 152 -4.49 -15.81 -21.10
N LEU A 153 -3.33 -16.34 -20.77
CA LEU A 153 -2.12 -16.07 -21.49
C LEU A 153 -1.32 -17.42 -21.62
N GLN A 154 -0.64 -17.74 -22.75
CA GLN A 154 0.31 -18.91 -22.94
C GLN A 154 1.90 -18.72 -23.07
N LEU A 155 2.74 -19.00 -22.05
CA LEU A 155 4.22 -18.87 -22.15
C LEU A 155 4.85 -20.07 -22.87
N LYS A 156 5.47 -19.84 -24.04
CA LYS A 156 6.12 -20.91 -24.82
C LYS A 156 7.51 -20.50 -25.29
N VAL A 157 8.53 -21.05 -24.64
CA VAL A 157 9.93 -20.79 -24.98
C VAL A 157 10.67 -22.10 -25.20
N LYS A 158 11.37 -22.22 -26.34
CA LYS A 158 12.27 -23.33 -26.64
C LYS A 158 13.68 -22.77 -26.82
N CYS A 159 14.60 -23.18 -25.95
CA CYS A 159 16.02 -22.87 -26.09
C CYS A 159 16.63 -23.75 -27.18
N THR A 160 17.41 -23.15 -28.08
CA THR A 160 18.14 -23.88 -29.13
C THR A 160 19.56 -23.35 -29.24
N ARG A 161 20.49 -24.23 -29.64
CA ARG A 161 21.87 -23.83 -29.88
C ARG A 161 21.96 -23.03 -31.17
N ASN A 162 22.63 -21.89 -31.13
CA ASN A 162 22.81 -21.02 -32.29
C ASN A 162 23.85 -21.65 -33.25
N PRO A 163 23.48 -21.98 -34.50
CA PRO A 163 24.42 -22.56 -35.47
C PRO A 163 25.42 -21.52 -36.02
N ARG A 164 25.16 -20.22 -35.83
CA ARG A 164 26.03 -19.12 -36.29
C ARG A 164 27.00 -18.61 -35.22
N ALA A 165 27.03 -19.24 -34.04
CA ALA A 165 27.92 -18.82 -32.97
C ALA A 165 29.39 -19.01 -33.37
N SER A 166 30.24 -18.07 -32.97
CA SER A 166 31.69 -18.23 -33.08
C SER A 166 32.14 -19.43 -32.27
N LYS A 167 33.21 -20.11 -32.71
CA LYS A 167 33.77 -21.26 -31.96
C LYS A 167 34.45 -20.83 -30.66
N ASP A 168 34.84 -19.55 -30.57
CA ASP A 168 35.62 -19.00 -29.46
C ASP A 168 34.77 -18.17 -28.47
N SER A 169 33.49 -17.93 -28.79
CA SER A 169 32.60 -17.14 -27.93
C SER A 169 32.19 -17.94 -26.69
N SER A 170 32.42 -17.40 -25.50
CA SER A 170 31.97 -17.98 -24.22
C SER A 170 30.59 -17.48 -23.78
N ASP A 171 30.07 -16.44 -24.43
CA ASP A 171 28.85 -15.77 -23.99
C ASP A 171 27.60 -16.60 -24.30
N PRO A 172 26.77 -16.94 -23.29
CA PRO A 172 25.54 -17.69 -23.50
C PRO A 172 24.55 -16.99 -24.45
N SER A 173 24.62 -15.67 -24.56
CA SER A 173 23.79 -14.87 -25.47
C SER A 173 24.12 -15.08 -26.94
N GLU A 174 25.36 -15.43 -27.27
CA GLU A 174 25.77 -15.73 -28.64
C GLU A 174 25.59 -17.21 -28.96
N LEU A 175 25.86 -18.08 -27.97
CA LEU A 175 25.79 -19.54 -28.10
C LEU A 175 24.36 -20.08 -28.17
N TYR A 176 23.41 -19.45 -27.47
CA TYR A 176 22.06 -19.98 -27.30
C TYR A 176 20.97 -18.95 -27.61
N ILE A 177 20.02 -19.37 -28.44
CA ILE A 177 18.83 -18.60 -28.78
C ILE A 177 17.76 -18.89 -27.71
N ASN A 178 17.15 -17.84 -27.19
CA ASN A 178 16.11 -17.90 -26.15
C ASN A 178 16.56 -18.53 -24.81
N HIS A 179 17.85 -18.42 -24.47
CA HIS A 179 18.36 -18.86 -23.17
C HIS A 179 17.84 -17.99 -22.00
N MET A 180 17.43 -16.74 -22.28
CA MET A 180 16.74 -15.87 -21.34
C MET A 180 15.28 -15.73 -21.74
N ALA A 181 14.37 -16.25 -20.91
CA ALA A 181 12.93 -16.02 -21.03
C ALA A 181 12.58 -14.60 -20.53
N LYS A 182 12.97 -13.57 -21.30
CA LYS A 182 12.78 -12.15 -20.92
C LYS A 182 11.44 -11.56 -21.37
N ARG A 183 10.73 -12.22 -22.27
CA ARG A 183 9.50 -11.69 -22.87
C ARG A 183 8.73 -12.84 -23.49
N LEU A 184 7.62 -13.24 -22.86
CA LEU A 184 6.44 -13.90 -23.43
C LEU A 184 5.68 -14.56 -22.28
N LEU A 185 5.26 -13.75 -21.32
CA LEU A 185 4.60 -14.26 -20.13
C LEU A 185 3.12 -14.32 -20.33
N PHE A 186 2.59 -15.39 -19.77
CA PHE A 186 1.29 -15.76 -20.16
C PHE A 186 0.78 -16.91 -19.22
N PHE A 187 -0.20 -16.60 -18.36
CA PHE A 187 -0.92 -17.40 -17.35
C PHE A 187 -2.43 -17.11 -17.29
N HIS A 188 -3.16 -17.80 -16.41
CA HIS A 188 -4.50 -17.41 -16.00
C HIS A 188 -4.41 -16.34 -14.91
N LEU A 189 -5.00 -15.18 -15.19
CA LEU A 189 -5.06 -14.06 -14.26
C LEU A 189 -6.43 -14.02 -13.60
N ALA A 190 -6.45 -13.80 -12.30
CA ALA A 190 -7.66 -13.50 -11.57
C ALA A 190 -7.50 -12.14 -10.90
N VAL A 191 -8.63 -11.48 -10.65
CA VAL A 191 -8.67 -10.33 -9.74
C VAL A 191 -8.36 -10.87 -8.34
N THR A 192 -7.30 -10.38 -7.73
CA THR A 192 -6.92 -10.72 -6.35
C THR A 192 -6.77 -9.45 -5.54
N ASP A 193 -7.18 -9.52 -4.28
CA ASP A 193 -6.77 -8.54 -3.28
C ASP A 193 -5.28 -8.79 -2.93
N ILE A 194 -4.55 -7.73 -2.56
CA ILE A 194 -3.10 -7.79 -2.25
C ILE A 194 -2.86 -8.52 -0.91
#